data_AF-A0A1Z8X6V3-F1
#
_entry.id   AF-A0A1Z8X6V3-F1
#
_cell.length_a   1.000
_cell.length_b   1.000
_cell.length_c   1.000
_cell.angle_alpha   90.00
_cell.angle_beta   90.00
_cell.angle_gamma   90.00
#
_symmetry.space_group_name_H-M   'P 1'
#
loop_
_entity.id
_entity.type
_entity.pdbx_description
1 polymer ?
#
loop_
_entity_poly.entity_id
_entity_poly.type
_entity_poly.pdbx_seq_one_letter_code
_entity_poly.pdbx_strand_id
1 'polypeptide(L)'
;MSTPNGYTPDMIKEMLGTSMPDPPGESGNVMRRRKGQEMRDGKRPFPVYKTKKTGPNFDEDGKYIYPEGSGFRYTEFLKDNPNATTNNKVS
;
A
#
# COMPACT_ATOMS: atom_id res chain seq x y z
N MET A 1 -9.80 -24.19 -18.66
CA MET A 1 -9.22 -22.86 -18.38
C MET A 1 -7.73 -22.96 -18.63
N SER A 2 -7.28 -22.49 -19.80
CA SER A 2 -5.86 -22.45 -20.15
C SER A 2 -5.21 -21.26 -19.41
N THR A 3 -4.05 -21.45 -18.80
CA THR A 3 -3.27 -20.32 -18.28
C THR A 3 -2.67 -19.55 -19.47
N PRO A 4 -2.31 -18.26 -19.33
CA PRO A 4 -1.85 -17.42 -20.44
C PRO A 4 -0.67 -17.98 -21.26
N ASN A 5 0.06 -18.96 -20.71
CA ASN A 5 1.22 -19.61 -21.34
C ASN A 5 0.91 -21.01 -21.91
N GLY A 6 -0.36 -21.39 -22.03
CA GLY A 6 -0.78 -22.68 -22.62
C GLY A 6 -0.67 -23.89 -21.69
N TYR A 7 -0.04 -23.75 -20.52
CA TYR A 7 0.05 -24.84 -19.55
C TYR A 7 -1.27 -25.07 -18.82
N THR A 8 -1.62 -26.33 -18.64
CA THR A 8 -2.71 -26.72 -17.75
C THR A 8 -2.22 -26.65 -16.29
N PRO A 9 -3.14 -26.47 -15.32
CA PRO A 9 -2.78 -26.52 -13.91
C PRO A 9 -2.06 -27.81 -13.51
N ASP A 10 -2.39 -28.94 -14.14
CA ASP A 10 -1.77 -30.25 -13.86
C ASP A 10 -0.33 -30.31 -14.35
N MET A 11 -0.04 -29.74 -15.53
CA MET A 11 1.33 -29.65 -16.05
C MET A 11 2.20 -28.75 -15.16
N ILE A 12 1.64 -27.64 -14.66
CA ILE A 12 2.34 -26.75 -13.73
C ILE A 12 2.63 -27.48 -12.41
N LYS A 13 1.67 -28.29 -11.93
CA LYS A 13 1.82 -29.10 -10.72
C LYS A 13 2.89 -30.19 -10.88
N GLU A 14 2.97 -30.82 -12.05
CA GLU A 14 4.02 -31.79 -12.38
C GLU A 14 5.41 -31.13 -12.43
N MET A 15 5.52 -29.97 -13.09
CA MET A 15 6.78 -29.23 -13.21
C MET A 15 7.30 -28.72 -11.85
N LEU A 16 6.40 -28.27 -10.98
CA LEU A 16 6.77 -27.76 -9.66
C LEU A 16 6.92 -28.88 -8.62
N GLY A 17 6.28 -30.04 -8.80
CA GLY A 17 6.39 -31.18 -7.89
C GLY A 17 6.10 -30.79 -6.43
N THR A 18 7.03 -31.11 -5.52
CA THR A 18 6.95 -30.77 -4.09
C THR A 18 7.25 -29.31 -3.76
N SER A 19 7.74 -28.52 -4.74
CA SER A 19 8.01 -27.09 -4.55
C SER A 19 6.75 -26.23 -4.65
N MET A 20 5.63 -26.81 -5.10
CA MET A 20 4.33 -26.13 -5.06
C MET A 20 3.74 -26.30 -3.65
N PRO A 21 3.72 -25.24 -2.81
CA PRO A 21 3.08 -25.34 -1.51
C PRO A 21 1.57 -25.56 -1.71
N ASP A 22 1.01 -26.53 -0.99
CA ASP A 22 -0.44 -26.62 -0.87
C ASP A 22 -0.94 -25.30 -0.28
N PRO A 23 -1.84 -24.57 -0.96
CA PRO A 23 -2.33 -23.32 -0.42
C PRO A 23 -3.09 -23.63 0.87
N PRO A 24 -2.68 -23.07 2.02
CA PRO A 24 -3.37 -23.32 3.28
C PRO A 24 -4.75 -22.66 3.20
N GLY A 25 -5.79 -23.48 3.03
CA GLY A 25 -7.19 -23.06 3.07
C GLY A 25 -7.64 -22.14 1.93
N GLU A 26 -8.62 -21.28 2.23
CA GLU A 26 -9.19 -20.33 1.27
C GLU A 26 -8.13 -19.30 0.86
N SER A 27 -7.83 -19.21 -0.44
CA SER A 27 -6.86 -18.22 -0.92
C SER A 27 -7.33 -16.79 -0.58
N GLY A 28 -6.39 -15.89 -0.30
CA GLY A 28 -6.71 -14.52 0.12
C GLY A 28 -7.65 -13.79 -0.86
N ASN A 29 -7.60 -14.12 -2.16
CA ASN A 29 -8.49 -13.54 -3.17
C ASN A 29 -9.93 -14.03 -3.04
N VAL A 30 -10.13 -15.32 -2.80
CA VAL A 30 -11.47 -15.88 -2.59
C VAL A 30 -12.08 -15.29 -1.31
N MET A 31 -11.28 -15.20 -0.25
CA MET A 31 -11.72 -14.60 1.02
C MET A 31 -12.07 -13.11 0.89
N ARG A 32 -11.31 -12.32 0.12
CA ARG A 32 -11.64 -10.90 -0.18
C ARG A 32 -12.94 -10.78 -0.97
N ARG A 33 -13.15 -11.66 -1.96
CA ARG A 33 -14.37 -11.67 -2.78
C ARG A 33 -15.61 -11.95 -1.94
N ARG A 34 -15.55 -12.98 -1.08
CA ARG A 34 -16.63 -13.34 -0.15
C ARG A 34 -16.98 -12.18 0.79
N LYS A 35 -15.98 -11.62 1.49
CA LYS A 35 -16.19 -10.45 2.37
C LYS A 35 -16.81 -9.26 1.62
N GLY A 36 -16.39 -9.03 0.37
CA GLY A 36 -16.96 -7.99 -0.49
C GLY A 36 -18.44 -8.20 -0.80
N GLN A 37 -18.87 -9.44 -1.04
CA GLN A 37 -20.28 -9.78 -1.25
C GLN A 37 -21.10 -9.62 0.03
N GLU A 38 -20.59 -10.11 1.16
CA GLU A 38 -21.24 -9.95 2.46
C GLU A 38 -21.48 -8.48 2.83
N MET A 39 -20.56 -7.59 2.45
CA MET A 39 -20.73 -6.14 2.64
C MET A 39 -21.81 -5.53 1.74
N ARG A 40 -21.91 -5.98 0.48
CA ARG A 40 -22.98 -5.53 -0.44
C ARG A 40 -24.36 -6.07 -0.04
N ASP A 41 -24.41 -7.28 0.49
CA ASP A 41 -25.64 -7.93 0.97
C ASP A 41 -26.06 -7.42 2.37
N GLY A 42 -25.30 -6.51 2.98
CA GLY A 42 -25.57 -5.98 4.32
C GLY A 42 -25.30 -6.96 5.48
N LYS A 43 -24.76 -8.15 5.21
CA LYS A 43 -24.42 -9.17 6.23
C LYS A 43 -23.16 -8.82 7.01
N ARG A 44 -22.32 -7.95 6.45
CA ARG A 44 -21.09 -7.46 7.06
C ARG A 44 -21.05 -5.93 6.95
N PRO A 45 -20.71 -5.19 8.01
CA PRO A 45 -20.55 -3.74 7.90
C PRO A 45 -19.31 -3.40 7.06
N PHE A 46 -19.40 -2.31 6.30
CA PHE A 46 -18.22 -1.74 5.68
C PHE A 46 -17.26 -1.25 6.77
N PRO A 47 -15.94 -1.49 6.62
CA PRO A 47 -14.96 -0.98 7.57
C PRO A 47 -15.01 0.55 7.58
N VAL A 48 -15.25 1.12 8.77
CA VAL A 48 -15.18 2.56 8.99
C VAL A 48 -13.75 2.88 9.41
N TYR A 49 -13.01 3.51 8.51
CA TYR A 49 -11.66 4.00 8.81
C TYR A 49 -11.76 5.39 9.42
N LYS A 50 -11.07 5.62 10.53
CA LYS A 50 -10.89 6.97 11.06
C LYS A 50 -10.06 7.76 10.04
N THR A 51 -10.61 8.88 9.55
CA THR A 51 -9.90 9.80 8.64
C THR A 51 -8.74 10.49 9.34
N LYS A 52 -8.94 10.78 10.63
CA LYS A 52 -7.94 11.38 11.51
C LYS A 52 -6.95 10.32 12.01
N LYS A 53 -5.66 10.54 11.77
CA LYS A 53 -4.59 9.73 12.35
C LYS A 53 -4.45 10.06 13.84
N THR A 54 -4.29 9.04 14.66
CA THR A 54 -4.18 9.17 16.12
C THR A 54 -2.93 8.43 16.60
N GLY A 55 -2.15 9.06 17.47
CA GLY A 55 -0.95 8.46 18.04
C GLY A 55 -0.05 9.51 18.69
N PRO A 56 1.04 9.11 19.36
CA PRO A 56 1.93 10.01 20.09
C PRO A 56 2.59 11.07 19.19
N ASN A 57 2.68 10.79 17.89
CA ASN A 57 3.29 11.68 16.90
C ASN A 57 2.27 12.50 16.11
N PHE A 58 0.99 12.50 16.51
CA PHE A 58 -0.07 13.23 15.82
C PHE A 58 -0.79 14.17 16.79
N ASP A 59 -1.09 15.38 16.34
CA ASP A 59 -1.76 16.40 17.13
C ASP A 59 -3.28 16.15 17.26
N GLU A 60 -3.96 17.08 17.94
CA GLU A 60 -5.40 17.08 18.12
C GLU A 60 -6.19 17.24 16.82
N ASP A 61 -5.57 17.50 15.67
CA ASP A 61 -6.22 17.52 14.35
C ASP A 61 -5.81 16.30 13.49
N GLY A 62 -4.92 15.45 14.00
CA GLY A 62 -4.36 14.30 13.31
C GLY A 62 -3.26 14.66 12.30
N LYS A 63 -2.69 15.86 12.40
CA LYS A 63 -1.47 16.24 11.67
C LYS A 63 -0.27 15.70 12.42
N TYR A 64 0.78 15.37 11.66
CA TYR A 64 2.01 14.87 12.26
C TYR A 64 2.72 15.99 13.01
N ILE A 65 3.11 15.71 14.26
CA ILE A 65 3.92 16.62 15.07
C ILE A 65 5.37 16.41 14.65
N TYR A 66 5.91 17.39 13.94
CA TYR A 66 7.30 17.44 13.53
C TYR A 66 8.15 17.88 14.74
N PRO A 67 9.19 17.11 15.15
CA PRO A 67 10.15 17.54 16.15
C PRO A 67 10.77 18.91 15.83
N GLU A 68 11.22 19.65 16.84
CA GLU A 68 11.94 20.90 16.60
C GLU A 68 13.19 20.67 15.73
N GLY A 69 13.43 21.55 14.75
CA GLY A 69 14.48 21.38 13.75
C GLY A 69 14.17 20.37 12.65
N SER A 70 13.03 19.66 12.73
CA SER A 70 12.53 18.86 11.62
C SER A 70 11.69 19.73 10.68
N GLY A 71 12.10 19.73 9.42
CA GLY A 71 11.54 20.61 8.41
C GLY A 71 12.65 21.13 7.51
N PHE A 72 12.39 21.14 6.22
CA PHE A 72 13.30 21.72 5.25
C PHE A 72 12.79 23.12 4.90
N ARG A 73 13.50 24.16 5.33
CA ARG A 73 13.18 25.54 4.96
C ARG A 73 14.00 25.91 3.75
N TYR A 74 13.36 25.90 2.59
CA TYR A 74 14.02 26.18 1.32
C TYR A 74 14.72 27.55 1.30
N THR A 75 14.15 28.55 1.99
CA THR A 75 14.75 29.87 2.15
C THR A 75 16.03 29.87 2.99
N GLU A 76 16.10 29.03 4.03
CA GLU A 76 17.32 28.86 4.83
C GLU A 76 18.38 28.10 4.03
N PHE A 77 17.96 27.05 3.32
CA PHE A 77 18.83 26.29 2.43
C PHE A 77 19.49 27.18 1.35
N LEU A 78 18.73 28.06 0.69
CA LEU A 78 19.28 29.00 -0.31
C LEU A 78 20.22 30.05 0.29
N LYS A 79 20.00 30.46 1.54
CA LYS A 79 20.88 31.38 2.25
C LYS A 79 22.23 30.73 2.55
N ASP A 80 22.21 29.47 2.97
CA ASP A 80 23.41 28.70 3.30
C ASP A 80 24.10 28.12 2.05
N ASN A 81 23.39 28.03 0.94
CA ASN A 81 23.87 27.53 -0.34
C ASN A 81 23.57 28.55 -1.47
N PRO A 82 24.29 29.68 -1.51
CA PRO A 82 24.04 30.76 -2.47
C PRO A 82 24.27 30.34 -3.94
N ASN A 83 25.03 29.25 -4.15
CA ASN A 83 25.29 28.67 -5.47
C ASN A 83 24.41 27.45 -5.76
N ALA A 84 23.39 27.17 -4.94
CA ALA A 84 22.42 26.13 -5.23
C ALA A 84 21.56 26.59 -6.43
N THR A 85 22.08 26.36 -7.63
CA THR A 85 21.39 26.66 -8.88
C THR A 85 20.09 25.88 -8.89
N THR A 86 18.97 26.59 -8.78
CA THR A 86 17.67 26.06 -9.12
C THR A 86 17.72 25.74 -10.60
N ASN A 87 17.87 24.47 -10.96
CA ASN A 87 17.66 24.00 -12.32
C ASN A 87 16.15 24.08 -12.63
N ASN A 88 15.61 25.30 -12.68
CA ASN A 88 14.36 25.59 -13.37
C ASN A 88 14.66 25.47 -14.86
N LYS A 89 14.69 24.23 -15.35
CA LYS A 89 14.47 23.98 -16.79
C LYS A 89 13.00 24.26 -17.06
N VAL A 90 12.71 25.52 -17.39
CA VAL A 90 11.55 25.88 -18.20
C VAL A 90 12.08 26.15 -19.60
N SER A 91 12.19 25.09 -20.40
CA SER A 91 12.14 25.06 -21.87
C SER A 91 12.19 23.62 -22.34
#